data_AF-A0A9P1CKC2-F1
#
_entry.id   AF-A0A9P1CKC2-F1
#
_cell.length_a   1.000
_cell.length_b   1.000
_cell.length_c   1.000
_cell.angle_alpha   90.00
_cell.angle_beta   90.00
_cell.angle_gamma   90.00
#
_symmetry.space_group_name_H-M   'P 1'
#
loop_
_entity.id
_entity.type
_entity.pdbx_description
1 polymer ?
#
loop_
_entity_poly.entity_id
_entity_poly.type
_entity_poly.pdbx_seq_one_letter_code
_entity_poly.pdbx_strand_id
1 'polypeptide(L)'
;MAIPAVVGPRTLTESLKLGSSDLRFTLSRNDVPDDMQAHFFENGVTSVSKFSSFFRDETDLVNVLRDEFNVDAANALADRAKVAAVICSWKDTVTKAKHQSEVEAEMNSREWTKPIPVGDYTSVGHVEDRVMPSKEYLEKKLQELENGEFRAETLSEVVSKDEIDPDVLVPVFDSKGSLSVKKGSTTVAMPTGPEQLRRRLSVMQNCLMMLALKYVSREEIQDVTKDIFDRYKDYILGDYVWGLSSTDLNGQQIQTPPWSLVLSYEHAVRKRAYSLMLTERLMLGAALEKAWKCPTTKERHFITPLALYSKRAYPQNNNQNAGNWNPKGKGKGKSKSKGFQKGSGQGPDGEKICYRFNAGKCNYQKCKFAHMCNKCFKKGHTALNCKEKTTPDTTGT
;
A
#
# COMPACT_ATOMS: atom_id res chain seq x y z
N MET A 1 -15.23 -44.73 -15.77
CA MET A 1 -14.56 -45.19 -14.53
C MET A 1 -13.09 -44.80 -14.64
N ALA A 2 -12.67 -43.77 -13.91
CA ALA A 2 -11.27 -43.36 -13.89
C ALA A 2 -10.53 -44.25 -12.87
N ILE A 3 -9.43 -44.83 -13.31
CA ILE A 3 -8.52 -45.65 -12.49
C ILE A 3 -7.89 -44.72 -11.43
N PRO A 4 -7.96 -45.02 -10.12
CA PRO A 4 -7.22 -44.25 -9.14
C PRO A 4 -5.72 -44.52 -9.36
N ALA A 5 -4.95 -43.45 -9.55
CA ALA A 5 -3.51 -43.52 -9.59
C ALA A 5 -3.02 -44.12 -8.27
N VAL A 6 -2.49 -45.34 -8.31
CA VAL A 6 -1.84 -45.99 -7.17
C VAL A 6 -0.55 -45.22 -6.91
N VAL A 7 -0.65 -44.25 -6.01
CA VAL A 7 0.51 -43.58 -5.43
C VAL A 7 1.25 -44.66 -4.62
N GLY A 8 2.52 -44.92 -4.95
CA GLY A 8 3.36 -45.84 -4.16
C GLY A 8 3.39 -45.43 -2.68
N PRO A 9 3.80 -46.32 -1.77
CA PRO A 9 3.71 -46.09 -0.32
C PRO A 9 4.48 -44.81 0.04
N ARG A 10 3.74 -43.74 0.31
CA ARG A 10 4.30 -42.50 0.85
C ARG A 10 4.77 -42.80 2.26
N THR A 11 5.91 -42.25 2.63
CA THR A 11 6.31 -42.33 4.04
C THR A 11 5.31 -41.55 4.89
N LEU A 12 5.05 -42.00 6.11
CA LEU A 12 4.09 -41.34 7.03
C LEU A 12 4.39 -39.83 7.14
N THR A 13 5.67 -39.46 7.15
CA THR A 13 6.13 -38.07 7.18
C THR A 13 5.80 -37.27 5.92
N GLU A 14 5.75 -37.90 4.74
CA GLU A 14 5.33 -37.27 3.48
C GLU A 14 3.80 -37.13 3.43
N SER A 15 3.06 -38.11 3.90
CA SER A 15 1.60 -38.07 3.96
C SER A 15 1.10 -36.98 4.92
N LEU A 16 1.77 -36.80 6.06
CA LEU A 16 1.51 -35.68 6.98
C LEU A 16 1.76 -34.30 6.36
N LYS A 17 2.63 -34.17 5.35
CA LYS A 17 2.89 -32.88 4.67
C LYS A 17 1.78 -32.47 3.70
N LEU A 18 0.89 -33.37 3.33
CA LEU A 18 -0.22 -33.09 2.41
C LEU A 18 -1.33 -32.28 3.07
N GLY A 19 -1.49 -32.40 4.40
CA GLY A 19 -2.46 -31.63 5.16
C GLY A 19 -2.04 -30.17 5.33
N SER A 20 -3.02 -29.26 5.28
CA SER A 20 -2.80 -27.84 5.60
C SER A 20 -2.29 -27.68 7.03
N SER A 21 -1.47 -26.66 7.28
CA SER A 21 -0.89 -26.41 8.61
C SER A 21 -1.94 -26.24 9.70
N ASP A 22 -3.06 -25.59 9.41
CA ASP A 22 -4.16 -25.37 10.37
C ASP A 22 -4.94 -26.66 10.69
N LEU A 23 -5.13 -27.54 9.69
CA LEU A 23 -5.79 -28.82 9.93
C LEU A 23 -4.91 -29.75 10.77
N ARG A 24 -3.62 -29.85 10.44
CA ARG A 24 -2.64 -30.62 11.23
C ARG A 24 -2.56 -30.12 12.67
N PHE A 25 -2.51 -28.81 12.88
CA PHE A 25 -2.51 -28.24 14.23
C PHE A 25 -3.78 -28.58 15.00
N THR A 26 -4.95 -28.57 14.35
CA THR A 26 -6.23 -28.90 14.99
C THR A 26 -6.33 -30.39 15.36
N LEU A 27 -5.81 -31.28 14.52
CA LEU A 27 -5.78 -32.72 14.76
C LEU A 27 -4.77 -33.09 15.86
N SER A 28 -3.55 -32.54 15.80
CA SER A 28 -2.53 -32.74 16.85
C SER A 28 -2.94 -32.16 18.20
N ARG A 29 -3.66 -31.04 18.24
CA ARG A 29 -4.16 -30.45 19.50
C ARG A 29 -5.18 -31.34 20.22
N ASN A 30 -5.93 -32.13 19.47
CA ASN A 30 -6.96 -33.02 19.98
C ASN A 30 -6.45 -34.48 20.11
N ASP A 31 -5.14 -34.70 20.06
CA ASP A 31 -4.49 -36.00 20.22
C ASP A 31 -4.92 -37.08 19.21
N VAL A 32 -5.24 -36.67 17.97
CA VAL A 32 -5.52 -37.62 16.88
C VAL A 32 -4.21 -38.31 16.45
N PRO A 33 -4.12 -39.65 16.42
CA PRO A 33 -2.90 -40.36 16.04
C PRO A 33 -2.39 -40.01 14.63
N ASP A 34 -1.08 -39.89 14.47
CA ASP A 34 -0.45 -39.48 13.20
C ASP A 34 -0.78 -40.44 12.03
N ASP A 35 -0.91 -41.74 12.30
CA ASP A 35 -1.33 -42.74 11.31
C ASP A 35 -2.71 -42.40 10.71
N MET A 36 -3.63 -41.96 11.57
CA MET A 36 -4.99 -41.60 11.19
C MET A 36 -5.02 -40.29 10.41
N GLN A 37 -4.20 -39.31 10.82
CA GLN A 37 -4.05 -38.05 10.09
C GLN A 37 -3.50 -38.30 8.68
N ALA A 38 -2.48 -39.14 8.54
CA ALA A 38 -1.88 -39.49 7.26
C ALA A 38 -2.91 -40.10 6.30
N HIS A 39 -3.73 -41.03 6.78
CA HIS A 39 -4.76 -41.68 5.97
C HIS A 39 -5.87 -40.70 5.52
N PHE A 40 -6.28 -39.75 6.37
CA PHE A 40 -7.19 -38.67 5.94
C PHE A 40 -6.57 -37.80 4.84
N PHE A 41 -5.29 -37.46 4.95
CA PHE A 41 -4.62 -36.61 3.96
C PHE A 41 -4.36 -37.32 2.62
N GLU A 42 -4.05 -38.61 2.64
CA GLU A 42 -3.91 -39.43 1.43
C GLU A 42 -5.22 -39.52 0.64
N ASN A 43 -6.35 -39.58 1.33
CA ASN A 43 -7.69 -39.58 0.72
C ASN A 43 -8.19 -38.16 0.36
N GLY A 44 -7.32 -37.16 0.36
CA GLY A 44 -7.62 -35.82 -0.16
C GLY A 44 -8.34 -34.89 0.83
N VAL A 45 -8.49 -35.29 2.09
CA VAL A 45 -9.05 -34.47 3.17
C VAL A 45 -7.97 -33.55 3.75
N THR A 46 -7.47 -32.63 2.92
CA THR A 46 -6.26 -31.85 3.21
C THR A 46 -6.52 -30.47 3.84
N SER A 47 -7.77 -30.03 3.97
CA SER A 47 -8.12 -28.70 4.49
C SER A 47 -9.23 -28.75 5.53
N VAL A 48 -9.27 -27.74 6.41
CA VAL A 48 -10.29 -27.59 7.47
C VAL A 48 -11.71 -27.60 6.89
N SER A 49 -11.92 -26.93 5.74
CA SER A 49 -13.22 -26.88 5.07
C SER A 49 -13.66 -28.24 4.49
N LYS A 50 -12.71 -29.04 3.98
CA LYS A 50 -13.02 -30.40 3.52
C LYS A 50 -13.32 -31.32 4.70
N PHE A 51 -12.52 -31.26 5.77
CA PHE A 51 -12.71 -32.08 6.97
C PHE A 51 -14.02 -31.75 7.70
N SER A 52 -14.39 -30.47 7.80
CA SER A 52 -15.65 -30.06 8.42
C SER A 52 -16.88 -30.56 7.67
N SER A 53 -16.80 -30.64 6.34
CA SER A 53 -17.89 -31.09 5.46
C SER A 53 -17.81 -32.59 5.12
N PHE A 54 -16.82 -33.31 5.65
CA PHE A 54 -16.57 -34.70 5.30
C PHE A 54 -17.62 -35.65 5.88
N PHE A 55 -18.03 -35.40 7.12
CA PHE A 55 -19.04 -36.18 7.83
C PHE A 55 -20.40 -35.48 7.79
N ARG A 56 -21.48 -36.26 7.65
CA ARG A 56 -22.84 -35.72 7.69
C ARG A 56 -23.32 -35.50 9.12
N ASP A 57 -23.07 -36.46 10.00
CA ASP A 57 -23.45 -36.45 11.40
C ASP A 57 -22.47 -37.27 12.26
N GLU A 58 -22.64 -37.23 13.58
CA GLU A 58 -21.78 -37.97 14.51
C GLU A 58 -21.86 -39.49 14.30
N THR A 59 -23.01 -40.00 13.87
CA THR A 59 -23.22 -41.43 13.61
C THR A 59 -22.46 -41.90 12.36
N ASP A 60 -22.47 -41.09 11.30
CA ASP A 60 -21.73 -41.28 10.06
C ASP A 60 -20.21 -41.26 10.34
N LEU A 61 -19.75 -40.32 11.18
CA LEU A 61 -18.35 -40.28 11.62
C LEU A 61 -17.92 -41.58 12.30
N VAL A 62 -18.72 -42.09 13.25
CA VAL A 62 -18.41 -43.35 13.93
C VAL A 62 -18.40 -44.54 12.96
N ASN A 63 -19.34 -44.57 12.01
CA ASN A 63 -19.38 -45.62 10.98
C ASN A 63 -18.15 -45.56 10.07
N VAL A 64 -17.74 -44.37 9.61
CA VAL A 64 -16.53 -44.19 8.79
C VAL A 64 -15.27 -44.61 9.55
N LEU A 65 -15.15 -44.27 10.84
CA LEU A 65 -14.01 -44.70 11.65
C LEU A 65 -13.99 -46.22 11.89
N ARG A 66 -15.16 -46.86 11.99
CA ARG A 66 -15.25 -48.30 12.10
C ARG A 66 -14.87 -48.98 10.78
N ASP A 67 -15.44 -48.52 9.67
CA ASP A 67 -15.36 -49.21 8.38
C ASP A 67 -14.01 -48.98 7.67
N GLU A 68 -13.44 -47.77 7.76
CA GLU A 68 -12.19 -47.41 7.06
C GLU A 68 -10.94 -47.45 7.96
N PHE A 69 -11.09 -47.20 9.27
CA PHE A 69 -9.96 -47.15 10.21
C PHE A 69 -9.92 -48.34 11.18
N ASN A 70 -10.91 -49.24 11.11
CA ASN A 70 -11.05 -50.39 11.99
C ASN A 70 -11.02 -50.02 13.49
N VAL A 71 -11.51 -48.83 13.83
CA VAL A 71 -11.59 -48.31 15.20
C VAL A 71 -13.00 -48.55 15.73
N ASP A 72 -13.20 -49.61 16.49
CA ASP A 72 -14.52 -49.95 17.04
C ASP A 72 -14.70 -49.44 18.48
N ALA A 73 -15.46 -48.36 18.61
CA ALA A 73 -15.85 -47.76 19.87
C ALA A 73 -16.65 -48.71 20.81
N ALA A 74 -17.24 -49.79 20.29
CA ALA A 74 -17.97 -50.78 21.08
C ALA A 74 -17.05 -51.82 21.72
N ASN A 75 -15.88 -52.09 21.11
CA ASN A 75 -15.01 -53.21 21.52
C ASN A 75 -13.92 -52.80 22.52
N ALA A 76 -13.39 -51.59 22.45
CA ALA A 76 -12.28 -51.16 23.31
C ALA A 76 -12.39 -49.72 23.79
N LEU A 77 -12.04 -49.49 25.07
CA LEU A 77 -12.00 -48.14 25.65
C LEU A 77 -10.95 -47.24 24.97
N ALA A 78 -9.84 -47.83 24.54
CA ALA A 78 -8.79 -47.14 23.79
C ALA A 78 -9.29 -46.65 22.41
N ASP A 79 -10.11 -47.44 21.73
CA ASP A 79 -10.69 -47.06 20.44
C ASP A 79 -11.80 -46.02 20.61
N ARG A 80 -12.55 -46.09 21.72
CA ARG A 80 -13.46 -45.01 22.15
C ARG A 80 -12.76 -43.68 22.34
N ALA A 81 -11.55 -43.68 22.90
CA ALA A 81 -10.75 -42.47 23.08
C ALA A 81 -10.30 -41.87 21.74
N LYS A 82 -9.87 -42.70 20.78
CA LYS A 82 -9.52 -42.26 19.41
C LYS A 82 -10.72 -41.67 18.67
N VAL A 83 -11.88 -42.33 18.76
CA VAL A 83 -13.12 -41.81 18.17
C VAL A 83 -13.52 -40.47 18.79
N ALA A 84 -13.41 -40.34 20.12
CA ALA A 84 -13.68 -39.08 20.80
C ALA A 84 -12.74 -37.95 20.36
N ALA A 85 -11.44 -38.22 20.20
CA ALA A 85 -10.45 -37.27 19.68
C ALA A 85 -10.86 -36.73 18.30
N VAL A 86 -11.28 -37.62 17.39
CA VAL A 86 -11.74 -37.23 16.04
C VAL A 86 -13.03 -36.41 16.12
N ILE A 87 -14.01 -36.81 16.93
CA ILE A 87 -15.26 -36.06 17.11
C ILE A 87 -14.99 -34.64 17.62
N CYS A 88 -14.13 -34.49 18.63
CA CYS A 88 -13.73 -33.18 19.14
C CYS A 88 -13.08 -32.32 18.05
N SER A 89 -12.14 -32.91 17.29
CA SER A 89 -11.49 -32.21 16.19
C SER A 89 -12.47 -31.81 15.09
N TRP A 90 -13.43 -32.67 14.74
CA TRP A 90 -14.44 -32.37 13.73
C TRP A 90 -15.35 -31.23 14.17
N LYS A 91 -15.88 -31.26 15.41
CA LYS A 91 -16.71 -30.18 15.97
C LYS A 91 -15.97 -28.83 15.99
N ASP A 92 -14.68 -28.85 16.34
CA ASP A 92 -13.82 -27.67 16.28
C ASP A 92 -13.69 -27.15 14.84
N THR A 93 -13.44 -28.03 13.86
CA THR A 93 -13.35 -27.63 12.45
C THR A 93 -14.66 -27.12 11.87
N VAL A 94 -15.80 -27.69 12.24
CA VAL A 94 -17.14 -27.21 11.82
C VAL A 94 -17.37 -25.80 12.35
N THR A 95 -17.06 -25.57 13.63
CA THR A 95 -17.20 -24.26 14.25
C THR A 95 -16.27 -23.23 13.59
N LYS A 96 -15.00 -23.59 13.38
CA LYS A 96 -14.03 -22.74 12.66
C LYS A 96 -14.47 -22.43 11.23
N ALA A 97 -14.91 -23.44 10.46
CA ALA A 97 -15.33 -23.27 9.08
C ALA A 97 -16.57 -22.37 8.97
N LYS A 98 -17.53 -22.52 9.89
CA LYS A 98 -18.70 -21.65 9.95
C LYS A 98 -18.33 -20.21 10.25
N HIS A 99 -17.53 -19.95 11.28
CA HIS A 99 -17.06 -18.60 11.60
C HIS A 99 -16.21 -18.00 10.47
N GLN A 100 -15.33 -18.79 9.86
CA GLN A 100 -14.55 -18.34 8.71
C GLN A 100 -15.46 -17.94 7.54
N SER A 101 -16.49 -18.74 7.23
CA SER A 101 -17.44 -18.43 6.17
C SER A 101 -18.27 -17.18 6.47
N GLU A 102 -18.70 -16.99 7.72
CA GLU A 102 -19.42 -15.79 8.16
C GLU A 102 -18.54 -14.54 8.04
N VAL A 103 -17.29 -14.62 8.51
CA VAL A 103 -16.31 -13.53 8.38
C VAL A 103 -16.00 -13.24 6.93
N GLU A 104 -15.76 -14.25 6.09
CA GLU A 104 -15.51 -14.08 4.66
C GLU A 104 -16.71 -13.46 3.93
N ALA A 105 -17.93 -13.88 4.27
CA ALA A 105 -19.16 -13.28 3.74
C ALA A 105 -19.29 -11.81 4.17
N GLU A 106 -19.00 -11.50 5.42
CA GLU A 106 -19.00 -10.12 5.92
C GLU A 106 -17.95 -9.26 5.20
N MET A 107 -16.71 -9.76 5.08
CA MET A 107 -15.62 -9.08 4.38
C MET A 107 -15.98 -8.83 2.91
N ASN A 108 -16.56 -9.82 2.21
CA ASN A 108 -17.00 -9.66 0.82
C ASN A 108 -18.11 -8.61 0.70
N SER A 109 -19.12 -8.67 1.58
CA SER A 109 -20.24 -7.71 1.55
C SER A 109 -19.81 -6.27 1.84
N ARG A 110 -18.72 -6.10 2.60
CA ARG A 110 -18.15 -4.80 2.99
C ARG A 110 -16.96 -4.38 2.14
N GLU A 111 -16.63 -5.17 1.11
CA GLU A 111 -15.45 -4.99 0.24
C GLU A 111 -14.15 -4.79 1.04
N TRP A 112 -14.01 -5.49 2.15
CA TRP A 112 -12.82 -5.45 2.98
C TRP A 112 -11.76 -6.43 2.49
N THR A 113 -10.48 -6.04 2.58
CA THR A 113 -9.34 -6.87 2.20
C THR A 113 -9.31 -8.18 3.00
N LYS A 114 -9.32 -9.31 2.29
CA LYS A 114 -9.19 -10.64 2.91
C LYS A 114 -7.77 -10.82 3.44
N PRO A 115 -7.60 -11.19 4.72
CA PRO A 115 -6.28 -11.42 5.27
C PRO A 115 -5.65 -12.65 4.60
N ILE A 116 -4.41 -12.52 4.12
CA ILE A 116 -3.67 -13.66 3.55
C ILE A 116 -3.17 -14.54 4.72
N PRO A 117 -3.33 -15.87 4.68
CA PRO A 117 -2.73 -16.75 5.68
C PRO A 117 -1.20 -16.55 5.76
N VAL A 118 -0.64 -16.53 6.97
CA VAL A 118 0.80 -16.21 7.19
C VAL A 118 1.74 -17.19 6.46
N GLY A 119 1.30 -18.45 6.27
CA GLY A 119 2.05 -19.46 5.52
C GLY A 119 2.27 -19.08 4.05
N ASP A 120 1.24 -18.51 3.40
CA ASP A 120 1.27 -18.15 1.97
C ASP A 120 2.16 -16.94 1.69
N TYR A 121 2.37 -16.09 2.70
CA TYR A 121 3.26 -14.93 2.61
C TYR A 121 4.75 -15.30 2.75
N THR A 122 5.05 -16.49 3.30
CA THR A 122 6.43 -16.91 3.59
C THR A 122 6.99 -17.86 2.51
N SER A 123 6.13 -18.43 1.65
CA SER A 123 6.51 -19.37 0.60
C SER A 123 7.15 -18.72 -0.64
N VAL A 124 7.17 -17.40 -0.71
CA VAL A 124 7.56 -16.62 -1.89
C VAL A 124 9.05 -16.26 -1.91
N GLY A 125 9.92 -17.26 -1.80
CA GLY A 125 11.36 -17.10 -2.01
C GLY A 125 12.10 -16.17 -1.02
N HIS A 126 13.41 -16.27 -0.96
CA HIS A 126 14.24 -15.41 -0.11
C HIS A 126 14.45 -14.05 -0.79
N VAL A 127 13.51 -13.14 -0.59
CA VAL A 127 13.60 -11.74 -1.02
C VAL A 127 14.02 -10.89 0.17
N GLU A 128 14.90 -9.91 -0.03
CA GLU A 128 15.27 -8.98 1.04
C GLU A 128 14.03 -8.25 1.58
N ASP A 129 13.91 -8.14 2.91
CA ASP A 129 12.76 -7.50 3.59
C ASP A 129 12.46 -6.08 3.07
N ARG A 130 13.51 -5.39 2.59
CA ARG A 130 13.47 -4.04 2.03
C ARG A 130 12.65 -3.91 0.74
N VAL A 131 12.62 -4.97 -0.06
CA VAL A 131 11.89 -5.03 -1.35
C VAL A 131 10.77 -6.07 -1.31
N MET A 132 10.61 -6.77 -0.18
CA MET A 132 9.47 -7.63 0.07
C MET A 132 8.22 -6.75 0.29
N PRO A 133 7.12 -6.96 -0.47
CA PRO A 133 5.88 -6.23 -0.26
C PRO A 133 5.30 -6.52 1.12
N SER A 134 4.68 -5.53 1.75
CA SER A 134 3.99 -5.75 3.02
C SER A 134 2.80 -6.69 2.84
N LYS A 135 2.40 -7.37 3.92
CA LYS A 135 1.23 -8.23 3.93
C LYS A 135 -0.04 -7.47 3.54
N GLU A 136 -0.24 -6.28 4.12
CA GLU A 136 -1.37 -5.38 3.82
C GLU A 136 -1.42 -4.99 2.34
N TYR A 137 -0.26 -4.71 1.73
CA TYR A 137 -0.18 -4.35 0.33
C TYR A 137 -0.51 -5.53 -0.60
N LEU A 138 -0.03 -6.72 -0.26
CA LEU A 138 -0.33 -7.94 -1.01
C LEU A 138 -1.83 -8.29 -0.94
N GLU A 139 -2.46 -8.13 0.24
CA GLU A 139 -3.90 -8.33 0.45
C GLU A 139 -4.74 -7.37 -0.41
N LYS A 140 -4.36 -6.10 -0.45
CA LYS A 140 -5.02 -5.11 -1.31
C LYS A 140 -4.89 -5.47 -2.79
N LYS A 141 -3.70 -5.84 -3.25
CA LYS A 141 -3.49 -6.25 -4.66
C LYS A 141 -4.19 -7.54 -5.02
N LEU A 142 -4.32 -8.47 -4.07
CA LEU A 142 -5.13 -9.66 -4.25
C LEU A 142 -6.61 -9.31 -4.42
N GLN A 143 -7.14 -8.38 -3.63
CA GLN A 143 -8.53 -7.96 -3.78
C GLN A 143 -8.80 -7.29 -5.14
N GLU A 144 -7.89 -6.43 -5.61
CA GLU A 144 -7.98 -5.83 -6.96
C GLU A 144 -8.00 -6.91 -8.05
N LEU A 145 -7.18 -7.97 -7.88
CA LEU A 145 -7.16 -9.12 -8.77
C LEU A 145 -8.48 -9.91 -8.69
N GLU A 146 -9.00 -10.21 -7.50
CA GLU A 146 -10.26 -10.94 -7.32
C GLU A 146 -11.46 -10.20 -7.93
N ASN A 147 -11.53 -8.89 -7.72
CA ASN A 147 -12.61 -8.05 -8.26
C ASN A 147 -12.47 -7.78 -9.77
N GLY A 148 -11.28 -7.98 -10.35
CA GLY A 148 -10.99 -7.65 -11.75
C GLY A 148 -10.90 -6.14 -12.01
N GLU A 149 -10.77 -5.33 -10.96
CA GLU A 149 -10.66 -3.88 -11.04
C GLU A 149 -9.24 -3.43 -10.71
N PHE A 150 -8.38 -3.40 -11.73
CA PHE A 150 -7.04 -2.88 -11.56
C PHE A 150 -7.02 -1.35 -11.56
N ARG A 151 -6.44 -0.77 -10.51
CA ARG A 151 -6.25 0.67 -10.38
C ARG A 151 -4.78 0.99 -10.15
N ALA A 152 -4.34 2.12 -10.71
CA ALA A 152 -3.04 2.69 -10.36
C ALA A 152 -3.06 3.22 -8.92
N GLU A 153 -2.35 2.50 -8.06
CA GLU A 153 -2.05 2.88 -6.68
C GLU A 153 -1.08 4.06 -6.64
N THR A 154 -1.16 4.87 -5.60
CA THR A 154 -0.14 5.90 -5.37
C THR A 154 1.15 5.25 -4.87
N LEU A 155 2.32 5.85 -5.14
CA LEU A 155 3.60 5.32 -4.64
C LEU A 155 3.68 5.31 -3.11
N SER A 156 2.84 6.10 -2.44
CA SER A 156 2.65 6.08 -0.99
C SER A 156 1.92 4.84 -0.47
N GLU A 157 1.12 4.17 -1.30
CA GLU A 157 0.42 2.94 -0.95
C GLU A 157 1.28 1.68 -1.16
N VAL A 158 2.41 1.81 -1.87
CA VAL A 158 3.35 0.71 -2.13
C VAL A 158 4.27 0.56 -0.93
N VAL A 159 3.89 -0.29 0.03
CA VAL A 159 4.62 -0.47 1.30
C VAL A 159 5.42 -1.77 1.29
N SER A 160 6.67 -1.71 1.75
CA SER A 160 7.50 -2.90 1.99
C SER A 160 7.36 -3.41 3.42
N LYS A 161 7.79 -4.66 3.65
CA LYS A 161 7.69 -5.33 4.96
C LYS A 161 8.42 -4.56 6.09
N ASP A 162 9.55 -3.93 5.79
CA ASP A 162 10.35 -3.16 6.75
C ASP A 162 9.77 -1.78 7.10
N GLU A 163 8.78 -1.30 6.36
CA GLU A 163 8.19 0.02 6.53
C GLU A 163 6.79 -0.02 7.15
N ILE A 164 6.35 -1.22 7.55
CA ILE A 164 5.11 -1.40 8.29
C ILE A 164 5.30 -0.81 9.69
N ASP A 165 4.51 0.20 10.02
CA ASP A 165 4.36 0.66 11.40
C ASP A 165 3.35 -0.27 12.10
N PRO A 166 3.76 -1.10 13.08
CA PRO A 166 2.88 -2.04 13.76
C PRO A 166 1.75 -1.36 14.56
N ASP A 167 1.85 -0.05 14.82
CA ASP A 167 0.98 0.66 15.78
C ASP A 167 -0.21 1.40 15.15
N VAL A 168 -0.37 1.37 13.82
CA VAL A 168 -1.52 2.01 13.16
C VAL A 168 -2.74 1.10 13.24
N LEU A 169 -3.62 1.38 14.20
CA LEU A 169 -4.87 0.67 14.42
C LEU A 169 -6.07 1.56 14.05
N VAL A 170 -6.89 1.10 13.10
CA VAL A 170 -8.11 1.76 12.66
C VAL A 170 -9.31 1.11 13.36
N PRO A 171 -10.10 1.87 14.14
CA PRO A 171 -11.34 1.38 14.71
C PRO A 171 -12.36 1.14 13.61
N VAL A 172 -12.96 -0.03 13.62
CA VAL A 172 -13.93 -0.51 12.64
C VAL A 172 -15.16 -1.04 13.38
N PHE A 173 -16.28 -0.35 13.20
CA PHE A 173 -17.55 -0.73 13.81
C PHE A 173 -18.24 -1.81 12.97
N ASP A 174 -18.61 -2.92 13.60
CA ASP A 174 -19.53 -3.91 13.03
C ASP A 174 -20.97 -3.35 13.00
N SER A 175 -21.77 -3.84 12.05
CA SER A 175 -23.22 -3.69 11.96
C SER A 175 -23.96 -3.98 13.28
N LYS A 176 -23.39 -4.85 14.12
CA LYS A 176 -23.90 -5.17 15.48
C LYS A 176 -23.45 -4.17 16.55
N GLY A 177 -22.77 -3.08 16.17
CA GLY A 177 -22.24 -2.06 17.09
C GLY A 177 -20.96 -2.48 17.84
N SER A 178 -20.38 -3.63 17.52
CA SER A 178 -19.12 -4.08 18.13
C SER A 178 -17.93 -3.31 17.53
N LEU A 179 -17.06 -2.78 18.38
CA LEU A 179 -15.84 -2.11 17.96
C LEU A 179 -14.74 -3.15 17.72
N SER A 180 -14.45 -3.43 16.45
CA SER A 180 -13.27 -4.20 16.06
C SER A 180 -12.13 -3.26 15.70
N VAL A 181 -10.90 -3.70 15.86
CA VAL A 181 -9.73 -2.90 15.49
C VAL A 181 -9.05 -3.60 14.32
N LYS A 182 -8.98 -2.94 13.16
CA LYS A 182 -8.22 -3.41 12.01
C LYS A 182 -6.89 -2.67 11.95
N LYS A 183 -5.86 -3.34 11.44
CA LYS A 183 -4.61 -2.66 11.14
C LYS A 183 -4.86 -1.65 10.01
N GLY A 184 -4.55 -0.39 10.23
CA GLY A 184 -4.77 0.66 9.24
C GLY A 184 -3.89 0.47 8.03
N SER A 185 -4.35 0.91 6.85
CA SER A 185 -3.50 0.93 5.65
C SER A 185 -2.28 1.80 5.94
N THR A 186 -1.11 1.17 6.07
CA THR A 186 0.14 1.90 6.19
C THR A 186 0.37 2.70 4.91
N THR A 187 0.70 4.00 5.02
CA THR A 187 1.11 4.81 3.87
C THR A 187 2.50 5.37 4.12
N VAL A 188 3.35 5.35 3.09
CA VAL A 188 4.73 5.82 3.19
C VAL A 188 4.90 7.14 2.43
N ALA A 189 5.90 7.94 2.81
CA ALA A 189 6.23 9.18 2.13
C ALA A 189 6.55 8.93 0.64
N MET A 190 6.15 9.90 -0.20
CA MET A 190 6.47 9.87 -1.63
C MET A 190 7.99 9.83 -1.85
N PRO A 191 8.48 9.10 -2.87
CA PRO A 191 9.92 9.03 -3.16
C PRO A 191 10.49 10.43 -3.40
N THR A 192 11.62 10.74 -2.77
CA THR A 192 12.31 12.03 -2.98
C THR A 192 13.47 11.94 -3.95
N GLY A 193 13.84 10.73 -4.37
CA GLY A 193 14.95 10.51 -5.30
C GLY A 193 14.85 9.22 -6.12
N PRO A 194 15.75 9.04 -7.09
CA PRO A 194 15.70 7.96 -8.07
C PRO A 194 15.81 6.57 -7.43
N GLU A 195 16.72 6.38 -6.47
CA GLU A 195 16.88 5.08 -5.80
C GLU A 195 15.66 4.69 -4.97
N GLN A 196 15.00 5.66 -4.33
CA GLN A 196 13.75 5.40 -3.62
C GLN A 196 12.64 4.99 -4.59
N LEU A 197 12.57 5.62 -5.77
CA LEU A 197 11.61 5.21 -6.81
C LEU A 197 11.91 3.81 -7.34
N ARG A 198 13.18 3.47 -7.63
CA ARG A 198 13.59 2.12 -8.04
C ARG A 198 13.13 1.08 -7.04
N ARG A 199 13.40 1.32 -5.76
CA ARG A 199 13.00 0.43 -4.67
C ARG A 199 11.47 0.23 -4.63
N ARG A 200 10.68 1.30 -4.74
CA ARG A 200 9.21 1.22 -4.77
C ARG A 200 8.71 0.39 -5.94
N LEU A 201 9.26 0.63 -7.14
CA LEU A 201 8.89 -0.14 -8.33
C LEU A 201 9.30 -1.61 -8.19
N SER A 202 10.41 -1.92 -7.54
CA SER A 202 10.79 -3.31 -7.21
C SER A 202 9.83 -3.96 -6.21
N VAL A 203 9.33 -3.24 -5.20
CA VAL A 203 8.30 -3.76 -4.28
C VAL A 203 7.01 -4.10 -5.03
N MET A 204 6.57 -3.21 -5.91
CA MET A 204 5.39 -3.42 -6.75
C MET A 204 5.55 -4.62 -7.69
N GLN A 205 6.71 -4.71 -8.34
CA GLN A 205 7.09 -5.86 -9.18
C GLN A 205 7.02 -7.17 -8.39
N ASN A 206 7.67 -7.22 -7.22
CA ASN A 206 7.70 -8.43 -6.39
C ASN A 206 6.28 -8.83 -5.96
N CYS A 207 5.43 -7.88 -5.60
CA CYS A 207 4.03 -8.13 -5.27
C CYS A 207 3.27 -8.82 -6.43
N LEU A 208 3.40 -8.28 -7.64
CA LEU A 208 2.74 -8.86 -8.83
C LEU A 208 3.29 -10.24 -9.19
N MET A 209 4.60 -10.44 -9.09
CA MET A 209 5.23 -11.75 -9.32
C MET A 209 4.76 -12.79 -8.30
N MET A 210 4.63 -12.41 -7.02
CA MET A 210 4.09 -13.29 -5.98
C MET A 210 2.64 -13.71 -6.29
N LEU A 211 1.82 -12.77 -6.76
CA LEU A 211 0.44 -13.07 -7.18
C LEU A 211 0.40 -13.96 -8.43
N ALA A 212 1.25 -13.71 -9.42
CA ALA A 212 1.31 -14.52 -10.64
C ALA A 212 1.70 -15.98 -10.35
N LEU A 213 2.67 -16.20 -9.46
CA LEU A 213 3.09 -17.54 -9.03
C LEU A 213 1.98 -18.29 -8.27
N LYS A 214 1.19 -17.59 -7.44
CA LYS A 214 0.11 -18.20 -6.67
C LYS A 214 -1.13 -18.48 -7.52
N TYR A 215 -1.49 -17.56 -8.40
CA TYR A 215 -2.70 -17.62 -9.21
C TYR A 215 -2.37 -17.85 -10.69
N VAL A 216 -1.82 -19.03 -10.98
CA VAL A 216 -1.42 -19.45 -12.34
C VAL A 216 -2.59 -19.40 -13.33
N SER A 217 -3.83 -19.58 -12.85
CA SER A 217 -5.05 -19.51 -13.67
C SER A 217 -5.42 -18.10 -14.14
N ARG A 218 -4.81 -17.04 -13.58
CA ARG A 218 -5.12 -15.64 -13.94
C ARG A 218 -4.14 -15.13 -14.99
N GLU A 219 -4.51 -15.29 -16.26
CA GLU A 219 -3.67 -14.93 -17.42
C GLU A 219 -3.26 -13.45 -17.44
N GLU A 220 -4.11 -12.55 -16.93
CA GLU A 220 -3.91 -11.09 -16.95
C GLU A 220 -2.60 -10.61 -16.33
N ILE A 221 -2.01 -11.39 -15.41
CA ILE A 221 -0.79 -11.04 -14.66
C ILE A 221 0.40 -11.98 -14.94
N GLN A 222 0.23 -13.01 -15.78
CA GLN A 222 1.26 -14.04 -15.98
C GLN A 222 2.49 -13.56 -16.75
N ASP A 223 2.37 -12.47 -17.52
CA ASP A 223 3.48 -11.91 -18.28
C ASP A 223 4.36 -10.96 -17.46
N VAL A 224 4.05 -10.75 -16.18
CA VAL A 224 4.83 -9.87 -15.31
C VAL A 224 6.16 -10.53 -14.95
N THR A 225 7.24 -10.00 -15.53
CA THR A 225 8.60 -10.47 -15.30
C THR A 225 9.51 -9.35 -14.78
N LYS A 226 10.65 -9.74 -14.20
CA LYS A 226 11.67 -8.80 -13.73
C LYS A 226 12.23 -7.93 -14.87
N ASP A 227 12.44 -8.52 -16.04
CA ASP A 227 12.96 -7.81 -17.21
C ASP A 227 12.07 -6.63 -17.64
N ILE A 228 10.75 -6.84 -17.69
CA ILE A 228 9.79 -5.78 -18.05
C ILE A 228 9.89 -4.60 -17.07
N PHE A 229 9.93 -4.89 -15.77
CA PHE A 229 10.04 -3.85 -14.75
C PHE A 229 11.41 -3.16 -14.74
N ASP A 230 12.49 -3.86 -15.06
CA ASP A 230 13.81 -3.25 -15.17
C ASP A 230 13.89 -2.32 -16.40
N ARG A 231 13.38 -2.76 -17.57
CA ARG A 231 13.21 -1.91 -18.75
C ARG A 231 12.34 -0.69 -18.46
N TYR A 232 11.27 -0.85 -17.68
CA TYR A 232 10.41 0.24 -17.24
C TYR A 232 11.15 1.25 -16.34
N LYS A 233 11.90 0.76 -15.33
CA LYS A 233 12.70 1.60 -14.42
C LYS A 233 13.76 2.38 -15.20
N ASP A 234 14.45 1.73 -16.14
CA ASP A 234 15.47 2.35 -16.98
C ASP A 234 14.89 3.41 -17.91
N TYR A 235 13.68 3.20 -18.43
CA TYR A 235 13.00 4.21 -19.23
C TYR A 235 12.62 5.46 -18.42
N ILE A 236 12.07 5.29 -17.21
CA ILE A 236 11.63 6.42 -16.36
C ILE A 236 12.82 7.17 -15.74
N LEU A 237 13.88 6.46 -15.35
CA LEU A 237 15.03 7.06 -14.67
C LEU A 237 16.21 7.37 -15.58
N GLY A 238 16.22 6.85 -16.80
CA GLY A 238 17.23 7.12 -17.80
C GLY A 238 16.93 8.36 -18.65
N ASP A 239 17.63 8.45 -19.78
CA ASP A 239 17.73 9.65 -20.63
C ASP A 239 16.40 10.09 -21.26
N TYR A 240 15.40 9.20 -21.31
CA TYR A 240 14.11 9.48 -21.93
C TYR A 240 13.18 10.35 -21.07
N VAL A 241 13.37 10.34 -19.74
CA VAL A 241 12.48 11.00 -18.78
C VAL A 241 13.30 11.74 -17.75
N TRP A 242 13.81 11.11 -16.68
CA TRP A 242 14.55 11.83 -15.64
C TRP A 242 15.89 12.38 -16.12
N GLY A 243 16.64 11.59 -16.90
CA GLY A 243 17.90 11.99 -17.52
C GLY A 243 17.74 12.93 -18.72
N LEU A 244 16.49 13.31 -19.08
CA LEU A 244 16.24 14.22 -20.18
C LEU A 244 16.80 15.60 -19.84
N SER A 245 17.98 15.91 -20.36
CA SER A 245 18.61 17.22 -20.20
C SER A 245 18.52 17.97 -21.52
N SER A 246 17.87 19.14 -21.51
CA SER A 246 17.91 20.04 -22.67
C SER A 246 19.21 20.82 -22.61
N THR A 247 20.10 20.63 -23.58
CA THR A 247 21.34 21.40 -23.73
C THR A 247 21.17 22.50 -24.76
N ASP A 248 21.75 23.66 -24.50
CA ASP A 248 21.85 24.76 -25.47
C ASP A 248 22.84 24.43 -26.59
N LEU A 249 22.88 25.26 -27.64
CA LEU A 249 23.84 25.18 -28.74
C LEU A 249 25.31 25.19 -28.26
N ASN A 250 25.56 25.70 -27.05
CA ASN A 250 26.86 25.76 -26.40
C ASN A 250 27.13 24.59 -25.43
N GLY A 251 26.27 23.56 -25.41
CA GLY A 251 26.39 22.40 -24.52
C GLY A 251 26.04 22.67 -23.05
N GLN A 252 25.53 23.87 -22.72
CA GLN A 252 25.10 24.22 -21.37
C GLN A 252 23.70 23.66 -21.09
N GLN A 253 23.52 23.02 -19.94
CA GLN A 253 22.24 22.45 -19.53
C GLN A 253 21.21 23.56 -19.21
N ILE A 254 20.18 23.68 -20.04
CA ILE A 254 19.11 24.68 -19.93
C ILE A 254 18.07 24.25 -18.88
N GLN A 255 17.61 23.00 -18.97
CA GLN A 255 16.48 22.54 -18.17
C GLN A 255 16.53 21.05 -17.91
N THR A 256 16.25 20.67 -16.67
CA THR A 256 15.92 19.30 -16.27
C THR A 256 14.47 19.21 -15.78
N PRO A 257 13.84 18.04 -15.95
CA PRO A 257 12.51 17.78 -15.42
C PRO A 257 12.49 17.90 -13.90
N PRO A 258 11.51 18.63 -13.33
CA PRO A 258 11.32 18.60 -11.88
C PRO A 258 10.89 17.19 -11.44
N TRP A 259 11.41 16.73 -10.30
CA TRP A 259 11.15 15.38 -9.79
C TRP A 259 9.66 15.07 -9.62
N SER A 260 8.86 16.06 -9.18
CA SER A 260 7.41 15.92 -9.06
C SER A 260 6.71 15.61 -10.39
N LEU A 261 7.22 16.15 -11.50
CA LEU A 261 6.70 15.85 -12.83
C LEU A 261 7.02 14.41 -13.22
N VAL A 262 8.23 13.91 -12.94
CA VAL A 262 8.59 12.50 -13.17
C VAL A 262 7.67 11.55 -12.42
N LEU A 263 7.40 11.80 -11.13
CA LEU A 263 6.49 10.99 -10.33
C LEU A 263 5.05 11.02 -10.86
N SER A 264 4.57 12.19 -11.31
CA SER A 264 3.24 12.30 -11.92
C SER A 264 3.14 11.56 -13.25
N TYR A 265 4.21 11.56 -14.04
CA TYR A 265 4.28 10.86 -15.32
C TYR A 265 4.32 9.34 -15.13
N GLU A 266 5.14 8.83 -14.21
CA GLU A 266 5.19 7.43 -13.79
C GLU A 266 3.78 6.91 -13.45
N HIS A 267 3.05 7.65 -12.61
CA HIS A 267 1.68 7.29 -12.24
C HIS A 267 0.71 7.34 -13.42
N ALA A 268 0.87 8.29 -14.34
CA ALA A 268 0.06 8.36 -15.56
C ALA A 268 0.32 7.18 -16.51
N VAL A 269 1.57 6.71 -16.60
CA VAL A 269 1.93 5.52 -17.38
C VAL A 269 1.24 4.28 -16.81
N ARG A 270 1.29 4.06 -15.48
CA ARG A 270 0.56 2.94 -14.85
C ARG A 270 -0.94 3.02 -15.05
N LYS A 271 -1.55 4.21 -14.93
CA LYS A 271 -2.97 4.41 -15.26
C LYS A 271 -3.31 4.02 -16.69
N ARG A 272 -2.44 4.37 -17.64
CA ARG A 272 -2.61 3.98 -19.04
C ARG A 272 -2.48 2.48 -19.23
N ALA A 273 -1.54 1.83 -18.56
CA ALA A 273 -1.38 0.37 -18.60
C ALA A 273 -2.68 -0.34 -18.17
N TYR A 274 -3.24 0.04 -17.02
CA TYR A 274 -4.51 -0.54 -16.56
C TYR A 274 -5.69 -0.22 -17.48
N SER A 275 -5.73 0.98 -18.06
CA SER A 275 -6.73 1.31 -19.10
C SER A 275 -6.61 0.37 -20.31
N LEU A 276 -5.40 0.03 -20.74
CA LEU A 276 -5.18 -0.89 -21.87
C LEU A 276 -5.56 -2.32 -21.53
N MET A 277 -5.33 -2.78 -20.28
CA MET A 277 -5.84 -4.08 -19.82
C MET A 277 -7.36 -4.14 -19.91
N LEU A 278 -8.06 -3.07 -19.51
CA LEU A 278 -9.51 -3.03 -19.55
C LEU A 278 -10.07 -2.92 -20.98
N THR A 279 -9.52 -2.04 -21.81
CA THR A 279 -10.07 -1.77 -23.15
C THR A 279 -9.63 -2.77 -24.20
N GLU A 280 -8.37 -3.21 -24.15
CA GLU A 280 -7.77 -4.08 -25.18
C GLU A 280 -7.54 -5.51 -24.69
N ARG A 281 -7.89 -5.83 -23.43
CA ARG A 281 -7.67 -7.16 -22.82
C ARG A 281 -6.21 -7.63 -22.91
N LEU A 282 -5.28 -6.68 -22.88
CA LEU A 282 -3.85 -6.99 -22.82
C LEU A 282 -3.48 -7.48 -21.42
N MET A 283 -2.49 -8.37 -21.37
CA MET A 283 -1.83 -8.75 -20.12
C MET A 283 -1.04 -7.56 -19.55
N LEU A 284 -0.82 -7.53 -18.24
CA LEU A 284 -0.27 -6.36 -17.53
C LEU A 284 1.12 -5.95 -18.02
N GLY A 285 2.03 -6.90 -18.25
CA GLY A 285 3.37 -6.62 -18.75
C GLY A 285 3.36 -5.99 -20.14
N ALA A 286 2.60 -6.55 -21.08
CA ALA A 286 2.41 -6.03 -22.43
C ALA A 286 1.70 -4.67 -22.43
N ALA A 287 0.70 -4.50 -21.57
CA ALA A 287 -0.01 -3.24 -21.38
C ALA A 287 0.92 -2.15 -20.84
N LEU A 288 1.79 -2.49 -19.89
CA LEU A 288 2.77 -1.56 -19.33
C LEU A 288 3.80 -1.14 -20.39
N GLU A 289 4.31 -2.09 -21.18
CA GLU A 289 5.24 -1.82 -22.28
C GLU A 289 4.64 -0.91 -23.35
N LYS A 290 3.38 -1.15 -23.72
CA LYS A 290 2.63 -0.29 -24.65
C LYS A 290 2.36 1.08 -24.05
N ALA A 291 2.10 1.18 -22.74
CA ALA A 291 1.79 2.43 -22.06
C ALA A 291 2.98 3.40 -22.01
N TRP A 292 4.19 2.94 -21.66
CA TRP A 292 5.34 3.84 -21.54
C TRP A 292 5.95 4.23 -22.90
N LYS A 293 5.77 3.39 -23.93
CA LYS A 293 6.15 3.69 -25.32
C LYS A 293 5.15 4.60 -26.02
N CYS A 294 3.97 4.83 -25.44
CA CYS A 294 2.90 5.61 -26.05
C CYS A 294 3.29 7.11 -26.16
N PRO A 295 3.45 7.66 -27.39
CA PRO A 295 3.85 9.05 -27.57
C PRO A 295 2.83 10.02 -26.98
N THR A 296 1.54 9.73 -27.13
CA THR A 296 0.46 10.61 -26.63
C THR A 296 0.45 10.70 -25.10
N THR A 297 0.73 9.60 -24.39
CA THR A 297 0.89 9.61 -22.93
C THR A 297 2.07 10.51 -22.53
N LYS A 298 3.20 10.37 -23.22
CA LYS A 298 4.42 11.17 -22.98
C LYS A 298 4.20 12.65 -23.29
N GLU A 299 3.58 12.98 -24.41
CA GLU A 299 3.31 14.35 -24.82
C GLU A 299 2.39 15.07 -23.83
N ARG A 300 1.27 14.43 -23.48
CA ARG A 300 0.24 15.03 -22.63
C ARG A 300 0.66 15.16 -21.18
N HIS A 301 1.36 14.17 -20.63
CA HIS A 301 1.64 14.10 -19.19
C HIS A 301 3.09 14.44 -18.83
N PHE A 302 3.99 14.56 -19.80
CA PHE A 302 5.40 14.87 -19.55
C PHE A 302 5.91 16.05 -20.38
N ILE A 303 5.93 15.96 -21.72
CA ILE A 303 6.54 16.99 -22.58
C ILE A 303 5.78 18.32 -22.49
N THR A 304 4.45 18.31 -22.60
CA THR A 304 3.66 19.55 -22.56
C THR A 304 3.77 20.23 -21.19
N PRO A 305 3.60 19.52 -20.05
CA PRO A 305 3.86 20.12 -18.74
C PRO A 305 5.30 20.63 -18.57
N LEU A 306 6.32 19.90 -19.07
CA LEU A 306 7.72 20.31 -18.98
C LEU A 306 7.99 21.63 -19.74
N ALA A 307 7.44 21.75 -20.94
CA ALA A 307 7.53 22.95 -21.78
C ALA A 307 6.74 24.14 -21.21
N LEU A 308 5.65 23.89 -20.47
CA LEU A 308 4.94 24.95 -19.74
C LEU A 308 5.66 25.34 -18.45
N TYR A 309 6.37 24.40 -17.82
CA TYR A 309 7.17 24.66 -16.62
C TYR A 309 8.36 25.57 -16.92
N SER A 310 9.00 25.39 -18.07
CA SER A 310 10.11 26.25 -18.53
C SER A 310 9.69 27.70 -18.68
N LYS A 311 8.46 27.94 -19.17
CA LYS A 311 7.89 29.29 -19.31
C LYS A 311 7.50 29.95 -17.98
N ARG A 312 7.41 29.19 -16.88
CA ARG A 312 7.10 29.73 -15.53
C ARG A 312 8.35 30.10 -14.73
N ALA A 313 9.54 29.65 -15.11
CA ALA A 313 10.81 30.20 -14.63
C ALA A 313 11.17 31.38 -15.56
N TYR A 314 10.85 32.65 -15.26
CA TYR A 314 11.28 33.44 -14.11
C TYR A 314 10.57 34.83 -14.15
N PRO A 315 10.68 35.68 -13.11
CA PRO A 315 11.46 36.90 -13.35
C PRO A 315 12.77 36.79 -12.58
N GLN A 316 13.87 36.61 -13.33
CA GLN A 316 15.21 36.62 -12.79
C GLN A 316 15.35 37.92 -12.04
N ASN A 317 15.56 37.84 -10.73
CA ASN A 317 16.12 38.95 -9.98
C ASN A 317 17.58 39.08 -10.43
N ASN A 318 17.76 39.64 -11.63
CA ASN A 318 19.05 40.01 -12.15
C ASN A 318 19.46 41.29 -11.43
N ASN A 319 20.04 41.12 -10.25
CA ASN A 319 20.75 42.19 -9.57
C ASN A 319 22.18 41.72 -9.33
N GLN A 320 22.89 41.45 -10.43
CA GLN A 320 24.34 41.54 -10.47
C GLN A 320 24.74 43.01 -10.38
N ASN A 321 24.64 43.59 -9.18
CA ASN A 321 25.44 44.73 -8.77
C ASN A 321 25.31 44.94 -7.27
N ALA A 322 26.23 44.35 -6.50
CA ALA A 322 26.70 44.89 -5.23
C ALA A 322 27.85 44.03 -4.72
N GLY A 323 29.04 44.62 -4.68
CA GLY A 323 30.23 44.02 -4.12
C GLY A 323 30.10 43.70 -2.63
N ASN A 324 31.00 42.82 -2.19
CA ASN A 324 31.50 42.61 -0.83
C ASN A 324 30.60 43.02 0.33
N TRP A 325 30.00 42.04 1.01
CA TRP A 325 30.13 41.97 2.47
C TRP A 325 29.89 40.57 3.03
N ASN A 326 30.94 39.99 3.60
CA ASN A 326 30.87 38.82 4.49
C ASN A 326 30.59 39.35 5.91
N PRO A 327 29.77 38.68 6.74
CA PRO A 327 30.40 37.82 7.74
C PRO A 327 29.57 36.60 8.20
N LYS A 328 30.34 35.56 8.54
CA LYS A 328 30.11 34.55 9.60
C LYS A 328 29.02 34.89 10.62
N GLY A 329 28.11 33.92 10.83
CA GLY A 329 27.27 33.83 12.04
C GLY A 329 26.44 32.55 12.10
N LYS A 330 26.90 31.56 12.88
CA LYS A 330 26.19 30.32 13.25
C LYS A 330 24.89 30.61 14.01
N GLY A 331 23.83 29.80 13.81
CA GLY A 331 22.72 29.74 14.77
C GLY A 331 21.51 28.90 14.36
N LYS A 332 21.32 27.76 15.03
CA LYS A 332 20.21 26.78 14.96
C LYS A 332 18.83 27.35 15.33
N GLY A 333 17.75 26.68 14.91
CA GLY A 333 16.60 26.43 15.79
C GLY A 333 15.19 26.63 15.20
N LYS A 334 14.43 25.52 15.11
CA LYS A 334 12.99 25.39 14.80
C LYS A 334 12.09 26.20 15.76
N SER A 335 10.92 26.66 15.28
CA SER A 335 9.66 26.58 16.05
C SER A 335 8.43 26.87 15.17
N LYS A 336 7.43 25.98 15.25
CA LYS A 336 6.05 26.20 14.79
C LYS A 336 5.40 27.29 15.67
N SER A 337 4.80 28.32 15.08
CA SER A 337 3.81 29.14 15.80
C SER A 337 2.50 29.26 15.02
N LYS A 338 1.41 29.08 15.78
CA LYS A 338 -0.01 29.17 15.44
C LYS A 338 -0.37 30.32 14.50
N GLY A 339 -1.38 30.07 13.68
CA GLY A 339 -1.91 30.97 12.64
C GLY A 339 -2.20 32.38 13.13
N PHE A 340 -1.70 33.35 12.38
CA PHE A 340 -2.05 34.76 12.51
C PHE A 340 -2.93 35.10 11.31
N GLN A 341 -4.17 35.58 11.54
CA GLN A 341 -5.02 36.08 10.46
C GLN A 341 -4.30 37.22 9.73
N LYS A 342 -4.31 37.14 8.40
CA LYS A 342 -3.52 37.96 7.48
C LYS A 342 -4.14 39.38 7.41
N GLY A 343 -3.65 40.31 8.23
CA GLY A 343 -3.98 41.74 8.09
C GLY A 343 -3.34 42.34 6.84
N SER A 344 -3.87 43.46 6.33
CA SER A 344 -3.35 44.09 5.10
C SER A 344 -1.94 44.66 5.33
N GLY A 345 -1.11 44.65 4.29
CA GLY A 345 0.26 45.19 4.34
C GLY A 345 0.37 46.70 4.09
N GLN A 346 -0.75 47.33 3.77
CA GLN A 346 -0.81 48.71 3.30
C GLN A 346 -2.00 49.41 3.99
N GLY A 347 -1.75 50.61 4.49
CA GLY A 347 -2.78 51.45 5.10
C GLY A 347 -3.72 52.06 4.04
N PRO A 348 -4.84 52.67 4.47
CA PRO A 348 -5.84 53.26 3.57
C PRO A 348 -5.26 54.33 2.64
N ASP A 349 -4.22 55.05 3.08
CA ASP A 349 -3.55 56.09 2.28
C ASP A 349 -2.33 55.57 1.50
N GLY A 350 -2.18 54.26 1.37
CA GLY A 350 -1.08 53.64 0.62
C GLY A 350 0.24 53.48 1.39
N GLU A 351 0.29 53.88 2.67
CA GLU A 351 1.48 53.73 3.52
C GLU A 351 1.82 52.26 3.81
N LYS A 352 3.11 51.88 3.72
CA LYS A 352 3.56 50.53 4.05
C LYS A 352 3.65 50.37 5.57
N ILE A 353 2.90 49.41 6.11
CA ILE A 353 2.77 49.21 7.56
C ILE A 353 3.97 48.42 8.11
N CYS A 354 4.48 48.83 9.26
CA CYS A 354 5.58 48.14 9.94
C CYS A 354 5.10 46.83 10.59
N TYR A 355 5.43 45.67 10.00
CA TYR A 355 5.12 44.37 10.59
C TYR A 355 5.84 44.12 11.92
N ARG A 356 7.07 44.62 12.09
CA ARG A 356 7.81 44.51 13.35
C ARG A 356 7.14 45.31 14.47
N PHE A 357 6.56 46.46 14.15
CA PHE A 357 5.78 47.24 15.12
C PHE A 357 4.52 46.48 15.53
N ASN A 358 3.78 45.92 14.56
CA ASN A 358 2.59 45.12 14.85
C ASN A 358 2.87 43.83 15.65
N ALA A 359 4.08 43.29 15.56
CA ALA A 359 4.56 42.19 16.40
C ALA A 359 5.14 42.65 17.76
N GLY A 360 5.12 43.95 18.08
CA GLY A 360 5.66 44.52 19.32
C GLY A 360 7.19 44.57 19.41
N LYS A 361 7.89 44.49 18.27
CA LYS A 361 9.36 44.28 18.18
C LYS A 361 10.08 45.39 17.39
N CYS A 362 9.48 46.56 17.21
CA CYS A 362 10.10 47.67 16.51
C CYS A 362 10.62 48.72 17.51
N ASN A 363 11.93 48.90 17.55
CA ASN A 363 12.61 49.85 18.44
C ASN A 363 13.30 51.00 17.68
N TYR A 364 12.98 51.17 16.39
CA TYR A 364 13.57 52.22 15.56
C TYR A 364 12.86 53.55 15.80
N GLN A 365 13.60 54.57 16.24
CA GLN A 365 13.09 55.93 16.48
C GLN A 365 12.63 56.64 15.18
N LYS A 366 13.24 56.30 14.04
CA LYS A 366 12.84 56.75 12.70
C LYS A 366 12.59 55.54 11.80
N CYS A 367 11.49 54.84 12.02
CA CYS A 367 11.14 53.69 11.19
C CYS A 367 10.71 54.14 9.78
N LYS A 368 11.21 53.45 8.74
CA LYS A 368 10.82 53.67 7.34
C LYS A 368 9.36 53.28 7.05
N PHE A 369 8.75 52.49 7.94
CA PHE A 369 7.40 51.95 7.79
C PHE A 369 6.47 52.56 8.83
N ALA A 370 5.19 52.74 8.49
CA ALA A 370 4.22 53.37 9.36
C ALA A 370 3.91 52.52 10.60
N HIS A 371 4.00 53.14 11.79
CA HIS A 371 3.63 52.53 13.07
C HIS A 371 2.12 52.65 13.31
N MET A 372 1.36 51.81 12.61
CA MET A 372 -0.08 51.70 12.72
C MET A 372 -0.52 50.24 12.80
N CYS A 373 -1.67 50.00 13.42
CA CYS A 373 -2.25 48.67 13.55
C CYS A 373 -2.65 48.11 12.18
N ASN A 374 -2.22 46.91 11.80
CA ASN A 374 -2.58 46.30 10.51
C ASN A 374 -3.98 45.66 10.48
N LYS A 375 -4.76 45.78 11.57
CA LYS A 375 -6.14 45.29 11.67
C LYS A 375 -7.16 46.42 11.54
N CYS A 376 -6.90 47.58 12.16
CA CYS A 376 -7.84 48.72 12.17
C CYS A 376 -7.23 50.04 11.67
N PHE A 377 -5.96 50.03 11.24
CA PHE A 377 -5.24 51.20 10.69
C PHE A 377 -5.04 52.39 11.64
N LYS A 378 -5.46 52.28 12.91
CA LYS A 378 -5.23 53.31 13.94
C LYS A 378 -3.79 53.30 14.46
N LYS A 379 -3.25 54.49 14.72
CA LYS A 379 -1.94 54.69 15.38
C LYS A 379 -2.07 54.54 16.90
N GLY A 380 -0.98 54.21 17.59
CA GLY A 380 -0.91 54.14 19.05
C GLY A 380 -1.05 52.74 19.69
N HIS A 381 -1.35 51.69 18.92
CA HIS A 381 -1.30 50.31 19.40
C HIS A 381 -0.86 49.34 18.29
N THR A 382 -0.41 48.15 18.70
CA THR A 382 0.03 47.07 17.79
C THR A 382 -1.14 46.12 17.49
N ALA A 383 -1.04 45.34 16.41
CA ALA A 383 -2.05 44.32 16.06
C ALA A 383 -2.32 43.27 17.15
N LEU A 384 -1.35 43.03 18.03
CA LEU A 384 -1.49 42.15 19.19
C LEU A 384 -2.47 42.73 20.23
N ASN A 385 -2.51 44.05 20.35
CA ASN A 385 -3.32 44.77 21.35
C ASN A 385 -4.55 45.44 20.72
N CYS A 386 -4.93 45.04 19.50
CA CYS A 386 -6.09 45.59 18.82
C CYS A 386 -7.38 45.00 19.40
N LYS A 387 -8.26 45.87 19.89
CA LYS A 387 -9.56 45.49 20.49
C LYS A 387 -10.70 45.39 19.47
N GLU A 388 -10.47 45.77 18.22
CA GLU A 388 -11.48 45.74 17.16
C GLU A 388 -11.45 44.37 16.45
N LYS A 389 -12.60 43.71 16.35
CA LYS A 389 -12.75 42.45 15.59
C LYS A 389 -12.79 42.79 14.10
N THR A 390 -11.81 42.30 13.32
CA THR A 390 -11.82 42.37 11.86
C THR A 390 -13.00 41.56 11.30
N THR A 391 -13.94 42.21 10.60
CA THR A 391 -14.80 41.51 9.65
C THR A 391 -13.95 41.08 8.45
N PRO A 392 -13.99 39.81 8.02
CA PRO A 392 -13.26 39.38 6.83
C PRO A 392 -13.84 40.08 5.60
N ASP A 393 -12.96 40.73 4.85
CA ASP A 393 -13.27 41.46 3.63
C ASP A 393 -13.65 40.46 2.52
N THR A 394 -14.95 40.22 2.33
CA THR A 394 -15.48 39.46 1.20
C THR A 394 -15.66 40.39 0.01
N THR A 395 -14.58 40.71 -0.67
CA THR A 395 -14.66 41.17 -2.07
C THR A 395 -13.42 40.72 -2.80
N GLY A 396 -13.53 39.56 -3.45
CA GLY A 396 -12.73 39.23 -4.60
C GLY A 396 -13.35 39.87 -5.83
N THR A 397 -12.53 40.64 -6.54
CA THR A 397 -12.60 40.84 -8.00
C THR A 397 -11.18 40.91 -8.49
#